data_AF-A0A239PP04-F1
#
_entry.id   AF-A0A239PP04-F1
#
_cell.length_a   1.000
_cell.length_b   1.000
_cell.length_c   1.000
_cell.angle_alpha   90.00
_cell.angle_beta   90.00
_cell.angle_gamma   90.00
#
_symmetry.space_group_name_H-M   'P 1'
#
loop_
_entity.id
_entity.type
_entity.pdbx_description
1 polymer ?
#
loop_
_entity_poly.entity_id
_entity_poly.type
_entity_poly.pdbx_seq_one_letter_code
_entity_poly.pdbx_strand_id
1 'polypeptide(L)'
;MLYYRVMRETPMSRETITFRTDPERRAALDRLAGLMERDRTYVLNAAIDAYLDLFDWQKRRIAAGLDAARRGDFADEAEVAAVFDSARARAAKGKPE
;
A
#
# COMPACT_ATOMS: atom_id res chain seq x y z
N MET A 1 2.38 45.53 -10.60
CA MET A 1 3.75 44.99 -10.67
C MET A 1 4.10 44.39 -9.32
N LEU A 2 4.75 43.21 -9.30
CA LEU A 2 5.29 42.48 -8.13
C LEU A 2 4.31 41.74 -7.20
N TYR A 3 3.58 40.72 -7.67
CA TYR A 3 3.08 39.63 -6.80
C TYR A 3 3.01 38.24 -7.50
N TYR A 4 3.85 37.97 -8.49
CA TYR A 4 4.00 36.63 -9.10
C TYR A 4 5.45 36.14 -9.02
N ARG A 5 6.08 36.34 -7.87
CA ARG A 5 7.40 35.80 -7.57
C ARG A 5 7.34 35.15 -6.20
N VAL A 6 7.05 33.84 -6.20
CA VAL A 6 7.45 32.79 -5.22
C VAL A 6 6.43 31.67 -5.37
N MET A 7 6.76 30.73 -6.26
CA MET A 7 6.43 29.30 -6.26
C MET A 7 6.88 28.76 -7.62
N ARG A 8 8.17 28.91 -7.92
CA ARG A 8 8.81 27.94 -8.81
C ARG A 8 9.05 26.73 -7.91
N GLU A 9 8.06 25.85 -7.86
CA GLU A 9 8.31 24.46 -7.49
C GLU A 9 9.50 24.02 -8.35
N THR A 10 10.58 23.58 -7.70
CA THR A 10 11.67 22.93 -8.39
C THR A 10 11.03 21.81 -9.23
N PRO A 11 11.15 21.80 -10.57
CA PRO A 11 10.56 20.72 -11.35
C PRO A 11 11.16 19.43 -10.79
N MET A 12 10.31 18.55 -10.25
CA MET A 12 10.72 17.21 -9.84
C MET A 12 11.57 16.64 -10.97
N SER A 13 12.83 16.33 -10.68
CA SER A 13 13.74 15.77 -11.67
C SER A 13 13.09 14.51 -12.21
N ARG A 14 12.72 14.53 -13.49
CA ARG A 14 12.14 13.36 -14.15
C ARG A 14 13.28 12.45 -14.56
N GLU A 15 13.31 11.27 -13.97
CA GLU A 15 14.21 10.19 -14.36
C GLU A 15 13.50 9.23 -15.30
N THR A 16 14.19 8.79 -16.34
CA THR A 16 13.67 7.81 -17.29
C THR A 16 14.15 6.43 -16.88
N ILE A 17 13.21 5.51 -16.68
CA ILE A 17 13.49 4.10 -16.44
C ILE A 17 13.01 3.26 -17.62
N THR A 18 13.81 2.28 -18.02
CA THR A 18 13.42 1.27 -19.01
C THR A 18 13.05 -0.01 -18.29
N PHE A 19 11.83 -0.51 -18.49
CA PHE A 19 11.38 -1.75 -17.88
C PHE A 19 11.08 -2.81 -18.94
N ARG A 20 11.36 -4.07 -18.59
CA ARG A 20 10.99 -5.22 -19.42
C ARG A 20 9.68 -5.79 -18.91
N THR A 21 8.80 -6.14 -19.84
CA THR A 21 7.54 -6.82 -19.56
C THR A 21 7.12 -7.62 -20.78
N ASP A 22 6.23 -8.59 -20.57
CA ASP A 22 5.56 -9.28 -21.65
C ASP A 22 4.47 -8.40 -22.31
N PRO A 23 4.08 -8.72 -23.57
CA PRO A 23 3.09 -7.95 -24.31
C PRO A 23 1.70 -7.93 -23.66
N GLU A 24 1.32 -8.99 -22.95
CA GLU A 24 0.00 -9.11 -22.33
C GLU A 24 -0.15 -8.13 -21.18
N ARG A 25 0.84 -8.05 -20.28
CA ARG A 25 0.87 -7.05 -19.20
C ARG A 25 0.91 -5.64 -19.75
N ARG A 26 1.68 -5.38 -20.81
CA ARG A 26 1.70 -4.06 -21.45
C ARG A 26 0.29 -3.67 -21.96
N ALA A 27 -0.40 -4.58 -22.63
CA ALA A 27 -1.74 -4.34 -23.13
C ALA A 27 -2.76 -4.13 -21.98
N ALA A 28 -2.60 -4.83 -20.85
CA ALA A 28 -3.42 -4.62 -19.67
C ALA A 28 -3.21 -3.22 -19.07
N LEU A 29 -1.95 -2.77 -18.96
CA LEU A 29 -1.63 -1.41 -18.50
C LEU A 29 -2.21 -0.34 -19.43
N ASP A 30 -2.17 -0.56 -20.75
CA ASP A 30 -2.74 0.36 -21.73
C ASP A 30 -4.26 0.47 -21.61
N ARG A 31 -4.96 -0.65 -21.42
CA ARG A 31 -6.42 -0.64 -21.18
C ARG A 31 -6.77 0.07 -19.88
N LEU A 32 -6.03 -0.19 -18.81
CA LEU A 32 -6.25 0.45 -17.52
C LEU A 32 -6.04 1.97 -17.61
N ALA A 33 -4.95 2.40 -18.27
CA ALA A 33 -4.68 3.81 -18.51
C ALA A 33 -5.83 4.47 -19.30
N GLY A 34 -6.33 3.81 -20.33
CA GLY A 34 -7.49 4.26 -21.12
C GLY A 34 -8.76 4.43 -20.28
N LEU A 35 -9.08 3.46 -19.41
CA LEU A 35 -10.23 3.55 -18.49
C LEU A 35 -10.11 4.69 -17.47
N MET A 36 -8.89 5.07 -17.11
CA MET A 36 -8.62 6.15 -16.15
C MET A 36 -8.47 7.52 -16.82
N GLU A 37 -8.54 7.61 -18.16
CA GLU A 37 -8.21 8.80 -18.94
C GLU A 37 -6.81 9.35 -18.62
N ARG A 38 -5.85 8.44 -18.45
CA ARG A 38 -4.45 8.75 -18.12
C ARG A 38 -3.49 8.06 -19.10
N ASP A 39 -2.22 8.47 -19.03
CA ASP A 39 -1.15 7.78 -19.76
C ASP A 39 -0.62 6.56 -18.98
N ARG A 40 0.17 5.73 -19.67
CA ARG A 40 0.79 4.55 -19.06
C ARG A 40 1.76 4.92 -17.92
N THR A 41 2.43 6.07 -18.02
CA THR A 41 3.39 6.52 -17.00
C THR A 41 2.71 6.76 -15.67
N TYR A 42 1.51 7.36 -15.69
CA TYR A 42 0.68 7.54 -14.51
C TYR A 42 0.35 6.20 -13.84
N VAL A 43 -0.13 5.22 -14.61
CA VAL A 43 -0.49 3.89 -14.07
C VAL A 43 0.74 3.18 -13.50
N LEU A 44 1.88 3.25 -14.18
CA LEU A 44 3.13 2.67 -13.72
C LEU A 44 3.61 3.29 -12.40
N ASN A 45 3.59 4.62 -12.29
CA ASN A 45 3.97 5.31 -11.06
C ASN A 45 3.01 4.98 -9.92
N ALA A 46 1.69 5.00 -10.18
CA ALA A 46 0.70 4.62 -9.16
C ALA A 46 0.90 3.19 -8.64
N ALA A 47 1.25 2.25 -9.54
CA ALA A 47 1.57 0.87 -9.14
C ALA A 47 2.87 0.79 -8.32
N ILE A 48 3.89 1.56 -8.69
CA ILE A 48 5.15 1.65 -7.94
C ILE A 48 4.90 2.24 -6.56
N ASP A 49 4.17 3.35 -6.45
CA ASP A 49 3.84 4.01 -5.18
C ASP A 49 3.10 3.04 -4.26
N ALA A 50 2.06 2.38 -4.76
CA ALA A 50 1.31 1.39 -3.99
C ALA A 50 2.19 0.23 -3.49
N TYR A 51 3.15 -0.22 -4.32
CA TYR A 51 4.08 -1.29 -3.94
C TYR A 51 5.07 -0.81 -2.88
N LEU A 52 5.65 0.38 -3.04
CA LEU A 52 6.58 0.95 -2.07
C LEU A 52 5.89 1.19 -0.73
N ASP A 53 4.69 1.77 -0.73
CA ASP A 53 3.90 2.02 0.48
C ASP A 53 3.58 0.73 1.22
N LEU A 54 3.19 -0.32 0.50
CA LEU A 54 2.92 -1.64 1.07
C LEU A 54 4.16 -2.19 1.79
N PHE A 55 5.31 -2.20 1.12
CA PHE A 55 6.55 -2.71 1.71
C PHE A 55 7.04 -1.84 2.86
N ASP A 56 6.83 -0.53 2.79
CA ASP A 56 7.22 0.37 3.86
C ASP A 56 6.38 0.18 5.12
N TRP A 57 5.07 -0.01 4.95
CA TRP A 57 4.18 -0.42 6.03
C TRP A 57 4.59 -1.77 6.62
N GLN A 58 4.89 -2.78 5.80
CA GLN A 58 5.33 -4.10 6.27
C GLN A 58 6.62 -4.02 7.09
N LYS A 59 7.65 -3.33 6.57
CA LYS A 59 8.92 -3.13 7.29
C LYS A 59 8.69 -2.51 8.66
N ARG A 60 7.90 -1.43 8.75
CA ARG A 60 7.57 -0.79 10.03
C ARG A 60 6.85 -1.73 10.98
N ARG A 61 5.87 -2.49 10.49
CA ARG A 61 5.09 -3.40 11.32
C ARG A 61 5.92 -4.56 11.86
N ILE A 62 6.82 -5.10 11.04
CA ILE A 62 7.77 -6.14 11.44
C ILE A 62 8.73 -5.60 12.50
N ALA A 63 9.32 -4.43 12.27
CA ALA A 63 10.23 -3.81 13.24
C ALA A 63 9.54 -3.59 14.59
N ALA A 64 8.32 -3.04 14.59
CA ALA A 64 7.53 -2.84 15.80
C ALA A 64 7.21 -4.17 16.52
N GLY A 65 6.88 -5.23 15.77
CA GLY A 65 6.63 -6.56 16.34
C GLY A 65 7.89 -7.18 16.97
N LEU A 66 9.05 -7.03 16.32
CA LEU A 66 10.33 -7.48 16.89
C LEU A 66 10.68 -6.72 18.17
N ASP A 67 10.44 -5.41 18.21
CA ASP A 67 10.70 -4.61 19.40
C ASP A 67 9.74 -4.96 20.55
N ALA A 68 8.46 -5.23 20.27
CA ALA A 68 7.52 -5.75 21.26
C ALA A 68 7.97 -7.11 21.81
N ALA A 69 8.33 -8.04 20.92
CA ALA A 69 8.83 -9.35 21.31
C ALA A 69 10.09 -9.27 22.19
N ARG A 70 11.03 -8.38 21.87
CA ARG A 70 12.25 -8.13 22.67
C ARG A 70 11.92 -7.60 24.07
N ARG A 71 10.83 -6.85 24.22
CA ARG A 71 10.35 -6.37 25.53
C ARG A 71 9.48 -7.39 26.27
N GLY A 72 9.24 -8.57 25.68
CA GLY A 72 8.32 -9.58 26.25
C GLY A 72 6.85 -9.18 26.18
N ASP A 73 6.50 -8.22 25.32
CA ASP A 73 5.15 -7.68 25.13
C ASP A 73 4.31 -8.65 24.29
N PHE A 74 3.94 -9.77 24.91
CA PHE A 74 3.08 -10.80 24.36
C PHE A 74 1.78 -10.84 25.13
N ALA A 75 0.70 -11.18 24.42
CA ALA A 75 -0.60 -11.41 25.06
C ALA A 75 -0.53 -12.63 25.99
N ASP A 76 -1.24 -12.55 27.11
CA ASP A 76 -1.43 -13.69 27.99
C ASP A 76 -2.51 -14.65 27.47
N GLU A 77 -2.65 -15.79 28.13
CA GLU A 77 -3.60 -16.84 27.71
C GLU A 77 -5.06 -16.37 27.75
N ALA A 78 -5.42 -15.51 28.71
CA ALA A 78 -6.77 -15.00 28.85
C ALA A 78 -7.11 -14.00 27.74
N GLU A 79 -6.17 -13.13 27.38
CA GLU A 79 -6.28 -12.21 26.26
C GLU A 79 -6.43 -12.96 24.93
N VAL A 80 -5.64 -14.02 24.72
CA VAL A 80 -5.75 -14.89 23.54
C VAL A 80 -7.12 -15.57 23.49
N ALA A 81 -7.59 -16.14 24.61
CA ALA A 81 -8.90 -16.79 24.68
C ALA A 81 -10.04 -15.84 24.32
N ALA A 82 -10.02 -14.61 24.85
CA ALA A 82 -11.03 -13.60 24.58
C ALA A 82 -11.14 -13.24 23.08
N VAL A 83 -10.00 -13.17 22.37
CA VAL A 83 -10.00 -12.91 20.92
C VAL A 83 -10.71 -14.03 20.17
N PHE A 84 -10.39 -15.29 20.45
CA PHE A 84 -11.01 -16.44 19.80
C PHE A 84 -12.51 -16.55 20.08
N ASP A 85 -12.94 -16.31 21.32
CA ASP A 85 -14.35 -16.33 21.68
C ASP A 85 -15.13 -15.23 20.95
N SER A 86 -14.55 -14.04 20.85
CA SER A 86 -15.16 -12.94 20.10
C SER A 86 -15.25 -13.24 18.60
N ALA A 87 -14.29 -13.98 18.03
CA ALA A 87 -14.31 -14.39 16.63
C ALA A 87 -15.40 -15.44 16.37
N ARG A 88 -15.52 -16.45 17.24
CA ARG A 88 -16.57 -17.48 17.19
C ARG A 88 -17.97 -16.86 17.29
N ALA A 89 -18.17 -15.92 18.21
CA ALA A 89 -19.45 -15.25 18.39
C ALA A 89 -19.86 -14.44 17.14
N ARG A 90 -18.91 -13.81 16.44
CA ARG A 90 -19.19 -13.11 15.17
C ARG A 90 -19.54 -14.09 14.06
N ALA A 91 -18.83 -15.21 13.95
CA ALA A 91 -19.13 -16.26 12.98
C ALA A 91 -20.54 -16.86 13.20
N ALA A 92 -20.95 -17.04 14.46
CA ALA A 92 -22.29 -17.53 14.81
C ALA A 92 -23.41 -16.54 14.44
N LYS A 93 -23.15 -15.23 14.46
CA LYS A 93 -24.12 -14.18 14.09
C LYS A 93 -24.24 -13.95 12.57
N GLY A 94 -23.31 -14.45 11.77
CA GLY A 94 -23.23 -14.21 10.32
C GLY A 94 -23.79 -15.34 9.45
N LYS A 95 -24.48 -16.33 10.01
CA LYS A 95 -25.07 -17.44 9.25
C LYS A 95 -26.52 -17.06 8.86
N PRO A 96 -26.81 -16.68 7.60
CA PRO A 96 -28.21 -16.60 7.16
C PRO A 96 -28.80 -18.02 7.09
N GLU A 97 -30.05 -18.16 7.52
CA GLU A 97 -30.89 -19.33 7.21
C GLU A 97 -31.14 -19.44 5.70
#